data_AF-A0A815IUI8-F1
#
_entry.id   AF-A0A815IUI8-F1
#
_cell.length_a   1.000
_cell.length_b   1.000
_cell.length_c   1.000
_cell.angle_alpha   90.00
_cell.angle_beta   90.00
_cell.angle_gamma   90.00
#
_symmetry.space_group_name_H-M   'P 1'
#
loop_
_entity.id
_entity.type
_entity.pdbx_description
1 polymer ?
#
loop_
_entity_poly.entity_id
_entity_poly.type
_entity_poly.pdbx_seq_one_letter_code
_entity_poly.pdbx_strand_id
1 'polypeptide(L)'
;MFHYKTRNNLFSSLIQSIFYQVLEAQLWNVPTGRCWGSFEQYRPCASTCPDTCNDIRWPNPYKICNLMCRIGCDCIQPFVRLNENPMSPCVHPRQCRFM
;
A
#
# COMPACT_ATOMS: atom_id res chain seq x y z
N MET A 1 2.35 9.23 24.50
CA MET A 1 1.20 8.46 25.02
C MET A 1 0.64 7.60 23.89
N PHE A 2 1.24 6.44 23.63
CA PHE A 2 0.60 5.35 22.90
C PHE A 2 0.67 4.15 23.84
N HIS A 3 -0.50 3.64 24.23
CA HIS A 3 -0.65 2.71 25.34
C HIS A 3 -0.02 1.35 24.98
N TYR A 4 1.18 1.06 25.50
CA TYR A 4 1.67 -0.30 25.57
C TYR A 4 0.91 -1.02 26.68
N LYS A 5 0.18 -2.09 26.35
CA LYS A 5 -0.50 -2.91 27.36
C LYS A 5 0.44 -4.01 27.82
N THR A 6 1.14 -3.78 28.92
CA THR A 6 1.83 -4.82 29.70
C THR A 6 0.78 -5.68 30.42
N ARG A 7 0.81 -7.01 30.24
CA ARG A 7 0.27 -7.92 31.26
C ARG A 7 1.07 -9.22 31.35
N ASN A 8 1.35 -9.54 32.61
CA ASN A 8 2.29 -10.51 33.15
C ASN A 8 1.99 -11.98 32.81
N ASN A 9 3.12 -12.71 32.74
CA ASN A 9 3.30 -14.14 32.54
C ASN A 9 2.60 -14.99 33.60
N LEU A 10 1.86 -16.02 33.18
CA LEU A 10 1.51 -17.16 34.05
C LEU A 10 0.97 -18.38 33.29
N PHE A 11 1.51 -18.78 32.13
CA PHE A 11 1.20 -20.12 31.57
C PHE A 11 2.37 -20.73 30.77
N SER A 12 3.19 -21.49 31.50
CA SER A 12 3.68 -22.83 31.16
C SER A 12 4.43 -23.09 29.83
N SER A 13 5.67 -22.63 29.79
CA SER A 13 6.94 -23.36 29.53
C SER A 13 7.15 -24.40 28.41
N LEU A 14 6.20 -24.86 27.58
CA LEU A 14 6.55 -25.79 26.47
C LEU A 14 5.78 -25.60 25.14
N ILE A 15 4.61 -24.96 25.15
CA ILE A 15 3.82 -24.74 23.92
C ILE A 15 4.32 -23.50 23.14
N GLN A 16 5.21 -22.73 23.76
CA GLN A 16 5.64 -21.41 23.28
C GLN A 16 6.74 -21.46 22.20
N SER A 17 7.41 -22.59 21.94
CA SER A 17 8.44 -22.68 20.89
C SER A 17 7.87 -22.93 19.49
N ILE A 18 6.88 -23.83 19.37
CA ILE A 18 6.26 -24.16 18.07
C ILE A 18 5.26 -23.06 17.65
N PHE A 19 4.58 -22.43 18.62
CA PHE A 19 3.71 -21.28 18.32
C PHE A 19 4.49 -20.05 17.85
N TYR A 20 5.71 -19.81 18.32
CA TYR A 20 6.45 -18.60 17.94
C TYR A 20 7.04 -18.68 16.52
N GLN A 21 7.30 -19.87 15.97
CA GLN A 21 7.76 -19.95 14.57
C GLN A 21 6.62 -19.86 13.54
N VAL A 22 5.38 -20.16 13.92
CA VAL A 22 4.22 -20.02 13.01
C VAL A 22 3.48 -18.68 13.23
N LEU A 23 3.54 -18.13 14.45
CA LEU A 23 2.86 -16.86 14.78
C LEU A 23 3.72 -15.62 14.57
N GLU A 24 5.05 -15.70 14.43
CA GLU A 24 5.87 -14.51 14.09
C GLU A 24 5.91 -14.20 12.58
N ALA A 25 5.47 -15.13 11.71
CA ALA A 25 5.26 -14.81 10.29
C ALA A 25 4.01 -13.95 10.05
N GLN A 26 3.20 -13.72 11.08
CA GLN A 26 1.95 -12.95 11.03
C GLN A 26 1.94 -11.76 12.01
N LEU A 27 3.04 -11.51 12.74
CA LEU A 27 3.16 -10.44 13.75
C LEU A 27 3.99 -9.23 13.29
N TRP A 28 4.12 -9.06 11.99
CA TRP A 28 3.99 -7.72 11.40
C TRP A 28 2.83 -7.83 10.42
N ASN A 29 1.93 -6.85 10.39
CA ASN A 29 0.97 -6.69 9.30
C ASN A 29 1.73 -6.40 8.00
N VAL A 30 2.48 -7.38 7.48
CA VAL A 30 3.07 -7.32 6.16
C VAL A 30 1.90 -7.56 5.24
N PRO A 31 1.47 -6.57 4.44
CA PRO A 31 0.52 -6.83 3.38
C PRO A 31 1.14 -7.99 2.61
N THR A 32 0.43 -9.12 2.49
CA THR A 32 0.81 -10.13 1.48
C THR A 32 1.07 -9.30 0.24
N GLY A 33 2.30 -9.26 -0.29
CA GLY A 33 2.75 -8.27 -1.27
C GLY A 33 2.09 -8.43 -2.63
N ARG A 34 0.78 -8.59 -2.63
CA ARG A 34 -0.13 -9.04 -3.67
C ARG A 34 -1.19 -7.97 -3.78
N CYS A 35 -1.27 -7.40 -4.97
CA CYS A 35 -2.30 -6.46 -5.34
C CYS A 35 -3.42 -7.21 -6.04
N TRP A 36 -4.66 -6.82 -5.73
CA TRP A 36 -5.85 -7.38 -6.39
C TRP A 36 -6.27 -6.58 -7.62
N GLY A 37 -5.86 -5.31 -7.71
CA GLY A 37 -6.13 -4.46 -8.85
C GLY A 37 -5.36 -4.91 -10.09
N SER A 38 -6.02 -4.84 -11.25
CA SER A 38 -5.33 -5.01 -12.54
C SER A 38 -4.36 -3.85 -12.76
N PHE A 39 -3.20 -4.17 -13.33
CA PHE A 39 -2.11 -3.19 -13.56
C PHE A 39 -1.58 -2.52 -12.29
N GLU A 40 -1.70 -3.21 -11.15
CA GLU A 40 -1.07 -2.82 -9.89
C GLU A 40 0.05 -3.79 -9.52
N GLN A 41 1.08 -3.26 -8.88
CA GLN A 41 2.14 -4.06 -8.26
C GLN A 41 2.39 -3.58 -6.83
N TYR A 42 2.77 -4.51 -5.97
CA TYR A 42 3.22 -4.14 -4.64
C TYR A 42 4.57 -3.45 -4.74
N ARG A 43 4.71 -2.30 -4.08
CA ARG A 43 5.96 -1.58 -3.94
C ARG A 43 6.23 -1.33 -2.46
N PRO A 44 7.44 -1.63 -1.97
CA PRO A 44 7.83 -1.26 -0.62
C PRO A 44 7.99 0.27 -0.47
N CYS A 45 8.10 0.99 -1.58
CA CYS A 45 8.25 2.45 -1.60
C CYS A 45 7.62 3.00 -2.89
N ALA A 46 6.33 3.32 -2.82
CA ALA A 46 5.55 3.99 -3.87
C ALA A 46 5.38 5.48 -3.56
N SER A 47 5.09 6.29 -4.57
CA SER A 47 4.77 7.71 -4.35
C SER A 47 3.53 7.83 -3.45
N THR A 48 3.58 8.74 -2.47
CA THR A 48 2.37 9.17 -1.73
C THR A 48 1.41 9.97 -2.59
N CYS A 49 1.87 10.40 -3.77
CA CYS A 49 1.24 11.32 -4.68
C CYS A 49 1.19 10.67 -6.07
N PRO A 50 0.37 9.61 -6.25
CA PRO A 50 0.29 8.89 -7.52
C PRO A 50 -0.31 9.79 -8.61
N ASP A 51 0.02 9.49 -9.86
CA ASP A 51 -0.65 10.14 -10.98
C ASP A 51 -2.06 9.58 -11.17
N THR A 52 -2.97 10.48 -11.49
CA THR A 52 -4.39 10.20 -11.69
C THR A 52 -4.83 10.65 -13.08
N CYS A 53 -6.03 10.24 -13.51
CA CYS A 53 -6.60 10.80 -14.73
C CYS A 53 -6.78 12.33 -14.69
N ASN A 54 -6.92 12.94 -13.51
CA ASN A 54 -6.92 14.40 -13.39
C ASN A 54 -5.57 14.99 -13.82
N ASP A 55 -4.46 14.41 -13.39
CA ASP A 55 -3.12 14.87 -13.75
C ASP A 55 -2.86 14.75 -15.27
N ILE A 56 -3.46 13.76 -15.92
CA ILE A 56 -3.37 13.57 -17.37
C ILE A 56 -4.23 14.61 -18.13
N ARG A 57 -5.43 14.93 -17.64
CA ARG A 57 -6.36 15.87 -18.28
C ARG A 57 -5.96 17.34 -18.05
N TRP A 58 -5.49 17.64 -16.86
CA TRP A 58 -5.12 18.98 -16.42
C TRP A 58 -3.70 18.97 -15.85
N PRO A 59 -2.66 18.85 -16.70
CA PRO A 59 -1.28 18.78 -16.25
C PRO A 59 -0.92 20.03 -15.45
N ASN A 60 -0.48 19.82 -14.20
CA ASN A 60 -0.01 20.89 -13.34
C ASN A 60 1.52 20.75 -13.15
N PRO A 61 2.35 21.63 -13.75
CA PRO A 61 3.79 21.59 -13.56
C PRO A 61 4.23 21.92 -12.13
N TYR A 62 3.33 22.49 -11.31
CA TYR A 62 3.56 22.83 -9.91
C TYR A 62 2.96 21.81 -8.93
N LYS A 63 2.65 20.59 -9.37
CA LYS A 63 2.21 19.52 -8.46
C LYS A 63 3.34 19.21 -7.47
N ILE A 64 3.16 19.63 -6.22
CA ILE A 64 4.12 19.36 -5.13
C ILE A 64 3.76 18.02 -4.51
N CYS A 65 4.63 17.04 -4.67
CA CYS A 65 4.54 15.75 -4.00
C CYS A 65 5.58 15.69 -2.87
N ASN A 66 5.22 15.09 -1.74
CA ASN A 66 6.20 14.87 -0.67
C ASN A 66 7.24 13.82 -1.13
N LEU A 67 8.44 13.86 -0.53
CA LEU A 67 9.52 12.91 -0.81
C LEU A 67 9.38 11.61 -0.01
N MET A 68 8.34 11.49 0.81
CA MET A 68 8.07 10.27 1.57
C MET A 68 7.43 9.24 0.64
N CYS A 69 7.72 7.97 0.86
CA CYS A 69 7.05 6.90 0.14
C CYS A 69 6.07 6.13 1.02
N ARG A 70 5.04 5.57 0.38
CA ARG A 70 4.07 4.68 0.99
C ARG A 70 4.37 3.24 0.61
N ILE A 71 4.19 2.33 1.56
CA ILE A 71 4.22 0.89 1.31
C ILE A 71 2.83 0.49 0.80
N GLY A 72 2.75 -0.24 -0.31
CA GLY A 72 1.48 -0.79 -0.80
C GLY A 72 1.41 -0.96 -2.30
N CYS A 73 0.17 -1.06 -2.81
CA CYS A 73 -0.10 -1.23 -4.24
C CYS A 73 -0.03 0.10 -4.99
N ASP A 74 0.69 0.07 -6.10
CA ASP A 74 0.88 1.21 -6.98
C ASP A 74 0.65 0.81 -8.44
N CYS A 75 0.22 1.76 -9.27
CA CYS A 75 0.00 1.49 -10.68
C CYS A 75 1.34 1.17 -11.37
N ILE A 76 1.35 0.12 -12.18
CA ILE A 76 2.49 -0.22 -13.03
C ILE A 76 2.57 0.85 -14.13
N GLN A 77 3.74 1.42 -14.41
CA GLN A 77 3.87 2.36 -15.52
C GLN A 77 3.54 1.69 -16.86
N PRO A 78 2.80 2.34 -17.77
CA PRO A 78 2.39 3.75 -17.77
C PRO A 78 0.98 4.01 -17.21
N PHE A 79 0.38 3.07 -16.46
CA PHE A 79 -0.97 3.19 -15.94
C PHE A 79 -1.06 4.21 -14.79
N VAL A 80 -2.21 4.86 -14.66
CA VAL A 80 -2.51 5.89 -13.64
C VAL A 80 -3.79 5.55 -12.91
N ARG A 81 -3.97 6.05 -11.68
CA ARG A 81 -5.22 5.83 -10.93
C ARG A 81 -6.37 6.57 -11.63
N LEU A 82 -7.54 5.96 -11.69
CA LEU A 82 -8.71 6.60 -12.29
C LEU A 82 -9.06 7.92 -11.58
N ASN A 83 -8.92 7.97 -10.26
CA ASN A 83 -9.13 9.17 -9.46
C ASN A 83 -8.28 9.12 -8.17
N GLU A 84 -8.44 10.10 -7.28
CA GLU A 84 -7.66 10.20 -6.03
C GLU A 84 -7.93 9.07 -5.02
N ASN A 85 -8.99 8.26 -5.21
CA ASN A 85 -9.25 7.12 -4.35
C ASN A 85 -8.16 6.05 -4.56
N PRO A 86 -7.45 5.62 -3.50
CA PRO A 86 -6.41 4.59 -3.57
C PRO A 86 -6.90 3.21 -4.03
N MET A 87 -8.21 2.96 -3.97
CA MET A 87 -8.83 1.71 -4.44
C MET A 87 -9.36 1.81 -5.88
N SER A 88 -9.28 2.99 -6.51
CA SER A 88 -9.75 3.19 -7.89
C SER A 88 -8.87 2.42 -8.89
N PRO A 89 -9.41 1.86 -9.98
CA PRO A 89 -8.62 1.03 -10.89
C PRO A 89 -7.47 1.82 -11.54
N CYS A 90 -6.37 1.12 -11.83
CA CYS A 90 -5.31 1.63 -12.69
C CYS A 90 -5.75 1.51 -14.16
N VAL A 91 -5.76 2.63 -14.87
CA VAL A 91 -6.19 2.72 -16.27
C VAL A 91 -5.07 3.26 -17.14
N HIS A 92 -5.06 2.88 -18.42
CA HIS A 92 -4.10 3.42 -19.36
C HIS A 92 -4.40 4.92 -19.60
N PRO A 93 -3.43 5.84 -19.68
CA PRO A 93 -3.69 7.28 -19.82
C PRO A 93 -4.60 7.67 -21.00
N ARG A 94 -4.57 6.88 -22.08
CA ARG A 94 -5.52 7.00 -23.21
C ARG A 94 -6.99 6.85 -22.81
N GLN A 95 -7.30 6.04 -21.80
CA GLN A 95 -8.66 5.83 -21.29
C GLN A 95 -9.14 7.02 -20.47
N CYS A 96 -8.23 7.82 -19.90
CA CYS A 96 -8.60 9.03 -19.18
C CYS A 96 -9.30 10.07 -20.07
N ARG A 97 -9.27 9.98 -21.40
CA ARG A 97 -10.00 10.92 -22.27
C ARG A 97 -11.47 10.56 -22.50
N PHE A 98 -11.87 9.34 -22.15
CA PHE A 98 -13.19 8.79 -22.48
C PHE A 98 -14.10 8.57 -21.25
N MET A 99 -13.62 8.91 -20.05
CA MET A 99 -14.32 8.75 -18.77
C MET A 99 -14.69 10.11 -18.18
#